data_AF-A0A9X2FI57-F1
#
_entry.id   AF-A0A9X2FI57-F1
#
_cell.length_a   1.000
_cell.length_b   1.000
_cell.length_c   1.000
_cell.angle_alpha   90.00
_cell.angle_beta   90.00
_cell.angle_gamma   90.00
#
_symmetry.space_group_name_H-M   'P 1'
#
loop_
_entity.id
_entity.type
_entity.pdbx_description
1 polymer ?
#
loop_
_entity_poly.entity_id
_entity_poly.type
_entity_poly.pdbx_seq_one_letter_code
_entity_poly.pdbx_strand_id
1 'polypeptide(L)'
;MEDLKPMCQVTHGQIAGGTCPWCPAELSRRRAGSVAQGRSGKCRWDLDAMSAALDAEEHEVRSVTISNLMFDHGPSIEASLPLLSQALGDPSELNRHLVESALCKLGRGLSPGEVQPLEDGLGESPCEAATRILLLGYYFLGQRQSPAARESRLEHALWLIEHAPATKTAGSPEAYFLEREDAAAYLQASELWLDQVDKHPHHPAVLGNAASFFLLNDRQQSESLYQEAQRLDPENPAWSERLGQLYSLPTKGQDSPPEHRAGQALRAFRESESAREAEANNGNQQESQEARARRFVSRMHLLPQMAKAAVAAGELEQAERYATELLTLAEDEEFSPPERRDGNAIHYANLVLGQCALRAGDEEGAKQYLLASGRIKGSPNLCSFGPNMSLAKELLEHGEPTAVLEYFELCRGFWKSHEAQLDQWIEEVQRGEVPDFGANLSY
;
A
#
# COMPACT_ATOMS: atom_id res chain seq x y z
N MET A 1 -12.09 4.27 37.62
CA MET A 1 -12.53 4.14 36.22
C MET A 1 -11.26 4.18 35.42
N GLU A 2 -10.85 3.07 34.81
CA GLU A 2 -9.76 3.13 33.83
C GLU A 2 -10.18 4.09 32.72
N ASP A 3 -9.29 5.01 32.33
CA ASP A 3 -9.54 5.91 31.22
C ASP A 3 -9.80 5.09 29.97
N LEU A 4 -11.01 5.22 29.42
CA LEU A 4 -11.40 4.53 28.20
C LEU A 4 -10.49 4.98 27.05
N LYS A 5 -9.90 4.01 26.34
CA LYS A 5 -9.16 4.28 25.08
C LYS A 5 -10.02 5.15 24.16
N PRO A 6 -9.45 6.15 23.45
CA PRO A 6 -10.22 7.07 22.60
C PRO A 6 -11.17 6.37 21.63
N MET A 7 -10.70 5.31 20.95
CA MET A 7 -11.51 4.49 20.05
C MET A 7 -12.73 3.84 20.74
N CYS A 8 -12.61 3.43 22.00
CA CYS A 8 -13.72 2.87 22.77
C CYS A 8 -14.76 3.93 23.13
N GLN A 9 -14.37 5.20 23.32
CA GLN A 9 -15.32 6.27 23.65
C GLN A 9 -16.35 6.46 22.53
N VAL A 10 -15.87 6.50 21.28
CA VAL A 10 -16.73 6.57 20.09
C VAL A 10 -17.49 5.25 19.90
N THR A 11 -16.78 4.12 19.93
CA THR A 11 -17.37 2.80 19.63
C THR A 11 -18.47 2.42 20.62
N HIS A 12 -18.31 2.70 21.91
CA HIS A 12 -19.34 2.43 22.91
C HIS A 12 -20.62 3.25 22.64
N GLY A 13 -20.46 4.44 22.04
CA GLY A 13 -21.55 5.28 21.54
C GLY A 13 -22.46 4.58 20.52
N GLN A 14 -21.88 3.68 19.72
CA GLN A 14 -22.46 3.05 18.53
C GLN A 14 -22.96 1.62 18.76
N ILE A 15 -22.67 1.02 19.92
CA ILE A 15 -23.11 -0.33 20.24
C ILE A 15 -24.49 -0.29 20.90
N ALA A 16 -25.47 -0.93 20.27
CA ALA A 16 -26.80 -1.16 20.83
C ALA A 16 -26.76 -2.26 21.92
N GLY A 17 -25.94 -3.29 21.72
CA GLY A 17 -25.61 -4.23 22.79
C GLY A 17 -24.64 -5.34 22.37
N GLY A 18 -24.04 -6.03 23.34
CA GLY A 18 -23.01 -7.06 23.14
C GLY A 18 -21.62 -6.58 23.55
N THR A 19 -20.58 -7.26 23.08
CA THR A 19 -19.19 -7.00 23.48
C THR A 19 -18.52 -5.98 22.56
N CYS A 20 -17.80 -5.01 23.12
CA CYS A 20 -16.98 -4.08 22.35
C CYS A 20 -15.84 -4.83 21.61
N PRO A 21 -15.55 -4.53 20.34
CA PRO A 21 -14.45 -5.19 19.62
C PRO A 21 -13.06 -4.74 20.08
N TRP A 22 -12.96 -3.58 20.72
CA TRP A 22 -11.69 -2.94 21.10
C TRP A 22 -11.31 -3.09 22.58
N CYS A 23 -12.24 -3.57 23.41
CA CYS A 23 -12.02 -3.79 24.84
C CYS A 23 -12.97 -4.87 25.39
N PRO A 24 -12.71 -5.43 26.58
CA PRO A 24 -13.53 -6.53 27.12
C PRO A 24 -14.91 -6.08 27.67
N ALA A 25 -15.34 -4.84 27.44
CA ALA A 25 -16.60 -4.33 27.98
C ALA A 25 -17.82 -4.96 27.30
N GLU A 26 -18.79 -5.39 28.12
CA GLU A 26 -20.15 -5.73 27.68
C GLU A 26 -21.07 -4.52 27.82
N LEU A 27 -21.76 -4.19 26.73
CA LEU A 27 -22.64 -3.04 26.64
C LEU A 27 -24.08 -3.51 26.43
N SER A 28 -25.01 -2.85 27.10
CA SER A 28 -26.44 -3.07 26.90
C SER A 28 -27.14 -1.72 26.97
N ARG A 29 -27.67 -1.27 25.83
CA ARG A 29 -28.42 -0.02 25.75
C ARG A 29 -29.84 -0.33 25.30
N ARG A 30 -30.83 0.21 26.01
CA ARG A 30 -32.21 0.24 25.52
C ARG A 30 -32.32 1.40 24.53
N ARG A 31 -32.24 1.10 23.24
CA ARG A 31 -32.54 2.07 22.17
C ARG A 31 -33.64 1.52 21.25
N ALA A 32 -34.48 2.43 20.79
CA ALA A 32 -35.45 2.22 19.74
C ALA A 32 -34.88 2.91 18.49
N GLY A 33 -34.48 2.13 17.49
CA GLY A 33 -33.77 2.63 16.31
C GLY A 33 -33.38 1.46 15.39
N SER A 34 -32.71 1.78 14.28
CA SER A 34 -32.23 0.79 13.33
C SER A 34 -31.02 0.05 13.90
N VAL A 35 -31.15 -1.27 14.10
CA VAL A 35 -30.11 -2.11 14.71
C VAL A 35 -29.71 -3.22 13.76
N ALA A 36 -28.41 -3.41 13.57
CA ALA A 36 -27.86 -4.51 12.79
C ALA A 36 -26.98 -5.42 13.64
N GLN A 37 -27.07 -6.72 13.37
CA GLN A 37 -26.15 -7.70 13.92
C GLN A 37 -24.77 -7.53 13.26
N GLY A 38 -23.71 -7.47 14.08
CA GLY A 38 -22.33 -7.50 13.58
C GLY A 38 -22.00 -8.87 13.00
N ARG A 39 -21.17 -8.91 11.95
CA ARG A 39 -20.79 -10.13 11.21
C ARG A 39 -20.14 -11.20 12.10
N SER A 40 -19.46 -10.80 13.18
CA SER A 40 -18.88 -11.71 14.18
C SER A 40 -19.90 -12.32 15.15
N GLY A 41 -21.15 -11.85 15.15
CA GLY A 41 -22.20 -12.27 16.09
C GLY A 41 -22.06 -11.66 17.51
N LYS A 42 -20.93 -11.02 17.84
CA LYS A 42 -20.61 -10.60 19.22
C LYS A 42 -21.22 -9.26 19.65
N CYS A 43 -21.62 -8.43 18.69
CA CYS A 43 -22.17 -7.11 18.95
C CYS A 43 -23.32 -6.78 17.99
N ARG A 44 -24.22 -5.92 18.44
CA ARG A 44 -25.28 -5.31 17.66
C ARG A 44 -25.03 -3.80 17.61
N TRP A 45 -25.02 -3.26 16.40
CA TRP A 45 -24.72 -1.87 16.11
C TRP A 45 -25.99 -1.04 16.00
N ASP A 46 -25.93 0.18 16.51
CA ASP A 46 -26.93 1.21 16.33
C ASP A 46 -26.58 2.01 15.05
N LEU A 47 -27.29 1.73 13.96
CA LEU A 47 -26.98 2.30 12.65
C LEU A 47 -27.26 3.81 12.61
N ASP A 48 -28.25 4.28 13.36
CA ASP A 48 -28.60 5.71 13.43
C ASP A 48 -27.47 6.47 14.16
N ALA A 49 -26.92 5.89 15.22
CA ALA A 49 -25.77 6.46 15.93
C ALA A 49 -24.49 6.44 15.08
N MET A 50 -24.28 5.41 14.26
CA MET A 50 -23.16 5.35 13.33
C MET A 50 -23.30 6.40 12.23
N SER A 51 -24.48 6.54 11.62
CA SER A 51 -24.74 7.58 10.61
C SER A 51 -24.53 8.99 11.17
N ALA A 52 -25.07 9.28 12.37
CA ALA A 52 -24.84 10.56 13.03
C ALA A 52 -23.36 10.81 13.36
N ALA A 53 -22.61 9.76 13.72
CA ALA A 53 -21.17 9.87 13.98
C ALA A 53 -20.36 10.13 12.71
N LEU A 54 -20.85 9.71 11.53
CA LEU A 54 -20.25 10.05 10.23
C LEU A 54 -20.50 11.51 9.82
N ASP A 55 -21.47 12.19 10.42
CA ASP A 55 -21.71 13.62 10.22
C ASP A 55 -21.08 14.50 11.32
N ALA A 56 -20.33 13.90 12.25
CA ALA A 56 -19.68 14.63 13.34
C ALA A 56 -18.61 15.60 12.79
N GLU A 57 -18.44 16.75 13.46
CA GLU A 57 -17.41 17.73 13.09
C GLU A 57 -16.00 17.14 13.26
N GLU A 58 -15.82 16.31 14.28
CA GLU A 58 -14.54 15.71 14.64
C GLU A 58 -14.12 14.61 13.66
N HIS A 59 -13.00 14.84 12.99
CA HIS A 59 -12.37 13.88 12.07
C HIS A 59 -12.18 12.49 12.67
N GLU A 60 -11.73 12.43 13.93
CA GLU A 60 -11.43 11.19 14.65
C GLU A 60 -12.68 10.34 14.90
N VAL A 61 -13.82 10.99 15.20
CA VAL A 61 -15.10 10.31 15.41
C VAL A 61 -15.53 9.63 14.11
N ARG A 62 -15.44 10.35 12.98
CA ARG A 62 -15.75 9.78 11.66
C ARG A 62 -14.81 8.62 11.31
N SER A 63 -13.50 8.79 11.50
CA SER A 63 -12.49 7.75 11.21
C SER A 63 -12.68 6.47 12.04
N VAL A 64 -12.97 6.58 13.34
CA VAL A 64 -13.28 5.43 14.19
C VAL A 64 -14.57 4.75 13.74
N THR A 65 -15.58 5.51 13.33
CA THR A 65 -16.83 4.96 12.79
C THR A 65 -16.61 4.15 11.52
N ILE A 66 -15.81 4.66 10.59
CA ILE A 66 -15.42 3.95 9.37
C ILE A 66 -14.67 2.65 9.73
N SER A 67 -13.77 2.72 10.71
CA SER A 67 -13.05 1.54 11.21
C SER A 67 -14.02 0.49 11.78
N ASN A 68 -15.06 0.91 12.50
CA ASN A 68 -16.08 0.02 13.03
C ASN A 68 -16.89 -0.71 11.95
N LEU A 69 -17.04 -0.12 10.75
CA LEU A 69 -17.71 -0.73 9.60
C LEU A 69 -16.80 -1.74 8.85
N MET A 70 -15.49 -1.54 8.88
CA MET A 70 -14.51 -2.25 8.05
C MET A 70 -14.23 -3.70 8.48
N PHE A 71 -14.12 -3.98 9.78
CA PHE A 71 -13.61 -5.26 10.26
C PHE A 71 -14.70 -6.32 10.46
N ASP A 72 -14.32 -7.56 10.75
CA ASP A 72 -15.22 -8.71 10.92
C ASP A 72 -16.32 -8.51 11.99
N HIS A 73 -16.17 -7.54 12.88
CA HIS A 73 -17.19 -7.18 13.87
C HIS A 73 -18.23 -6.17 13.39
N GLY A 74 -18.01 -5.47 12.27
CA GLY A 74 -18.96 -4.47 11.74
C GLY A 74 -20.33 -5.05 11.36
N PRO A 75 -21.34 -4.21 11.10
CA PRO A 75 -22.70 -4.63 10.66
C PRO A 75 -22.69 -5.55 9.44
N SER A 76 -23.82 -6.15 9.05
CA SER A 76 -23.91 -6.84 7.75
C SER A 76 -23.49 -5.92 6.59
N ILE A 77 -23.09 -6.50 5.45
CA ILE A 77 -22.70 -5.72 4.25
C ILE A 77 -23.85 -4.80 3.81
N GLU A 78 -25.07 -5.33 3.74
CA GLU A 78 -26.29 -4.57 3.44
C GLU A 78 -26.48 -3.37 4.37
N ALA A 79 -26.22 -3.53 5.67
CA ALA A 79 -26.35 -2.44 6.64
C ALA A 79 -25.17 -1.46 6.62
N SER A 80 -23.99 -1.93 6.22
CA SER A 80 -22.77 -1.12 6.15
C SER A 80 -22.71 -0.27 4.89
N LEU A 81 -23.28 -0.74 3.78
CA LEU A 81 -23.14 -0.11 2.47
C LEU A 81 -23.71 1.32 2.42
N PRO A 82 -24.90 1.64 2.96
CA PRO A 82 -25.38 3.03 3.03
C PRO A 82 -24.48 3.94 3.86
N LEU A 83 -23.94 3.44 4.97
CA LEU A 83 -23.04 4.20 5.85
C LEU A 83 -21.69 4.46 5.19
N LEU A 84 -21.13 3.46 4.50
CA LEU A 84 -19.90 3.63 3.72
C LEU A 84 -20.14 4.55 2.52
N SER A 85 -21.30 4.48 1.87
CA SER A 85 -21.67 5.41 0.80
C SER A 85 -21.78 6.86 1.29
N GLN A 86 -22.36 7.09 2.48
CA GLN A 86 -22.36 8.40 3.13
C GLN A 86 -20.91 8.89 3.36
N ALA A 87 -20.07 8.01 3.90
CA ALA A 87 -18.68 8.34 4.25
C ALA A 87 -17.76 8.55 3.02
N LEU A 88 -18.14 8.11 1.81
CA LEU A 88 -17.41 8.45 0.58
C LEU A 88 -17.43 9.97 0.30
N GLY A 89 -18.41 10.69 0.84
CA GLY A 89 -18.50 12.16 0.77
C GLY A 89 -17.77 12.91 1.90
N ASP A 90 -16.99 12.22 2.77
CA ASP A 90 -16.32 12.87 3.91
C ASP A 90 -15.44 14.03 3.43
N PRO A 91 -15.41 15.19 4.11
CA PRO A 91 -14.55 16.31 3.73
C PRO A 91 -13.05 15.97 3.80
N SER A 92 -12.65 15.05 4.69
CA SER A 92 -11.26 14.57 4.81
C SER A 92 -10.93 13.54 3.73
N GLU A 93 -9.91 13.83 2.93
CA GLU A 93 -9.36 12.89 1.95
C GLU A 93 -8.89 11.59 2.60
N LEU A 94 -8.31 11.66 3.80
CA LEU A 94 -7.86 10.48 4.54
C LEU A 94 -9.04 9.56 4.91
N ASN A 95 -10.17 10.12 5.30
CA ASN A 95 -11.37 9.33 5.60
C ASN A 95 -11.98 8.75 4.33
N ARG A 96 -12.06 9.52 3.23
CA ARG A 96 -12.51 8.98 1.93
C ARG A 96 -11.65 7.78 1.53
N HIS A 97 -10.32 7.89 1.61
CA HIS A 97 -9.42 6.77 1.35
C HIS A 97 -9.62 5.57 2.29
N LEU A 98 -9.92 5.82 3.57
CA LEU A 98 -10.21 4.78 4.54
C LEU A 98 -11.50 4.02 4.19
N VAL A 99 -12.53 4.73 3.73
CA VAL A 99 -13.80 4.16 3.27
C VAL A 99 -13.60 3.30 2.02
N GLU A 100 -12.90 3.82 1.03
CA GLU A 100 -12.55 3.07 -0.18
C GLU A 100 -11.77 1.79 0.15
N SER A 101 -10.78 1.89 1.04
CA SER A 101 -10.05 0.72 1.56
C SER A 101 -10.96 -0.25 2.33
N ALA A 102 -11.96 0.25 3.05
CA ALA A 102 -12.92 -0.58 3.77
C ALA A 102 -13.79 -1.37 2.79
N LEU A 103 -14.32 -0.72 1.75
CA LEU A 103 -15.11 -1.33 0.70
C LEU A 103 -14.30 -2.41 -0.03
N CYS A 104 -13.09 -2.11 -0.51
CA CYS A 104 -12.25 -3.12 -1.16
C CYS A 104 -11.96 -4.32 -0.25
N LYS A 105 -11.70 -4.08 1.04
CA LYS A 105 -11.44 -5.15 2.02
C LYS A 105 -12.66 -6.02 2.28
N LEU A 106 -13.84 -5.42 2.43
CA LEU A 106 -15.10 -6.14 2.59
C LEU A 106 -15.44 -6.96 1.33
N GLY A 107 -15.17 -6.39 0.15
CA GLY A 107 -15.40 -7.04 -1.15
C GLY A 107 -14.63 -8.34 -1.29
N ARG A 108 -13.37 -8.36 -0.87
CA ARG A 108 -12.52 -9.56 -0.85
C ARG A 108 -13.08 -10.69 0.02
N GLY A 109 -13.99 -10.40 0.93
CA GLY A 109 -14.64 -11.37 1.82
C GLY A 109 -16.02 -11.86 1.34
N LEU A 110 -16.56 -11.33 0.23
CA LEU A 110 -17.88 -11.70 -0.26
C LEU A 110 -17.90 -13.12 -0.84
N SER A 111 -19.03 -13.80 -0.65
CA SER A 111 -19.35 -15.04 -1.35
C SER A 111 -20.06 -14.79 -2.68
N PRO A 112 -20.03 -15.73 -3.65
CA PRO A 112 -20.76 -15.58 -4.92
C PRO A 112 -22.27 -15.31 -4.74
N GLY A 113 -22.88 -15.87 -3.68
CA GLY A 113 -24.30 -15.66 -3.37
C GLY A 113 -24.61 -14.26 -2.84
N GLU A 114 -23.63 -13.57 -2.25
CA GLU A 114 -23.77 -12.18 -1.80
C GLU A 114 -23.51 -11.17 -2.93
N VAL A 115 -22.79 -11.57 -3.97
CA VAL A 115 -22.47 -10.72 -5.12
C VAL A 115 -23.66 -10.54 -6.06
N GLN A 116 -24.40 -11.61 -6.35
CA GLN A 116 -25.51 -11.53 -7.32
C GLN A 116 -26.55 -10.44 -6.98
N PRO A 117 -27.04 -10.30 -5.73
CA PRO A 117 -27.98 -9.23 -5.40
C PRO A 117 -27.38 -7.81 -5.51
N LEU A 118 -26.06 -7.67 -5.35
CA LEU A 118 -25.37 -6.40 -5.51
C LEU A 118 -25.28 -6.00 -6.98
N GLU A 119 -24.97 -6.95 -7.87
CA GLU A 119 -24.97 -6.78 -9.32
C GLU A 119 -26.37 -6.42 -9.83
N ASP A 120 -27.38 -7.19 -9.42
CA ASP A 120 -28.77 -7.00 -9.85
C ASP A 120 -29.34 -5.63 -9.43
N GLY A 121 -28.77 -4.98 -8.41
CA GLY A 121 -29.19 -3.68 -7.88
C GLY A 121 -28.42 -2.46 -8.41
N LEU A 122 -27.45 -2.64 -9.33
CA LEU A 122 -26.71 -1.52 -9.93
C LEU A 122 -27.64 -0.64 -10.80
N GLY A 123 -27.33 0.66 -10.90
CA GLY A 123 -28.11 1.66 -11.64
C GLY A 123 -29.37 2.19 -10.95
N GLU A 124 -29.92 1.46 -9.98
CA GLU A 124 -31.07 1.91 -9.15
C GLU A 124 -30.65 2.31 -7.73
N SER A 125 -29.47 1.87 -7.29
CA SER A 125 -28.98 2.07 -5.93
C SER A 125 -28.41 3.48 -5.69
N PRO A 126 -28.82 4.19 -4.62
CA PRO A 126 -28.16 5.44 -4.22
C PRO A 126 -26.72 5.23 -3.74
N CYS A 127 -26.29 3.98 -3.59
CA CYS A 127 -24.95 3.58 -3.16
C CYS A 127 -24.07 3.06 -4.30
N GLU A 128 -24.41 3.31 -5.57
CA GLU A 128 -23.78 2.66 -6.73
C GLU A 128 -22.25 2.74 -6.73
N ALA A 129 -21.66 3.91 -6.45
CA ALA A 129 -20.20 4.05 -6.38
C ALA A 129 -19.58 3.16 -5.29
N ALA A 130 -20.19 3.13 -4.10
CA ALA A 130 -19.73 2.26 -3.01
C ALA A 130 -19.87 0.78 -3.37
N THR A 131 -20.97 0.39 -4.00
CA THR A 131 -21.22 -0.98 -4.47
C THR A 131 -20.17 -1.41 -5.49
N ARG A 132 -19.86 -0.56 -6.48
CA ARG A 132 -18.86 -0.87 -7.52
C ARG A 132 -17.45 -1.00 -6.95
N ILE A 133 -17.06 -0.16 -5.97
CA ILE A 133 -15.78 -0.30 -5.25
C ILE A 133 -15.74 -1.63 -4.46
N LEU A 134 -16.83 -1.99 -3.79
CA LEU A 134 -16.98 -3.26 -3.09
C LEU A 134 -16.83 -4.45 -4.05
N LEU A 135 -17.50 -4.42 -5.21
CA LEU A 135 -17.43 -5.46 -6.24
C LEU A 135 -16.04 -5.57 -6.89
N LEU A 136 -15.35 -4.45 -7.11
CA LEU A 136 -13.95 -4.48 -7.56
C LEU A 136 -13.05 -5.21 -6.55
N GLY A 137 -13.27 -5.01 -5.24
CA GLY A 137 -12.59 -5.77 -4.20
C GLY A 137 -12.81 -7.29 -4.31
N TYR A 138 -14.03 -7.73 -4.64
CA TYR A 138 -14.37 -9.13 -4.86
C TYR A 138 -13.66 -9.69 -6.11
N TYR A 139 -13.81 -9.03 -7.26
CA TYR A 139 -13.27 -9.53 -8.52
C TYR A 139 -11.74 -9.44 -8.62
N PHE A 140 -11.10 -8.55 -7.85
CA PHE A 140 -9.64 -8.40 -7.87
C PHE A 140 -8.88 -9.69 -7.55
N LEU A 141 -9.39 -10.52 -6.63
CA LEU A 141 -8.80 -11.83 -6.31
C LEU A 141 -9.26 -12.93 -7.28
N GLY A 142 -10.51 -12.85 -7.77
CA GLY A 142 -11.13 -13.82 -8.66
C GLY A 142 -10.74 -13.70 -10.15
N GLN A 143 -10.13 -12.58 -10.57
CA GLN A 143 -9.82 -12.30 -11.99
C GLN A 143 -8.93 -13.36 -12.66
N ARG A 144 -8.09 -14.07 -11.88
CA ARG A 144 -7.22 -15.13 -12.40
C ARG A 144 -7.97 -16.46 -12.64
N GLN A 145 -9.24 -16.54 -12.25
CA GLN A 145 -9.99 -17.79 -12.15
C GLN A 145 -11.11 -17.91 -13.19
N SER A 146 -11.63 -16.79 -13.73
CA SER A 146 -12.76 -16.82 -14.67
C SER A 146 -12.75 -15.66 -15.67
N PRO A 147 -12.96 -15.89 -16.98
CA PRO A 147 -13.16 -14.84 -17.96
C PRO A 147 -14.31 -13.88 -17.61
N ALA A 148 -15.42 -14.40 -17.09
CA ALA A 148 -16.56 -13.57 -16.68
C ALA A 148 -16.20 -12.64 -15.52
N ALA A 149 -15.38 -13.09 -14.57
CA ALA A 149 -14.89 -12.24 -13.48
C ALA A 149 -13.99 -11.10 -13.99
N ARG A 150 -13.21 -11.33 -15.06
CA ARG A 150 -12.41 -10.27 -15.70
C ARG A 150 -13.30 -9.24 -16.39
N GLU A 151 -14.37 -9.69 -17.04
CA GLU A 151 -15.34 -8.84 -17.71
C GLU A 151 -16.13 -7.96 -16.72
N SER A 152 -16.67 -8.55 -15.65
CA SER A 152 -17.33 -7.77 -14.57
C SER A 152 -16.38 -6.75 -13.93
N ARG A 153 -15.13 -7.15 -13.66
CA ARG A 153 -14.10 -6.23 -13.15
C ARG A 153 -13.87 -5.06 -14.11
N LEU A 154 -13.76 -5.35 -15.41
CA LEU A 154 -13.58 -4.32 -16.43
C LEU A 154 -14.74 -3.34 -16.41
N GLU A 155 -15.98 -3.83 -16.40
CA GLU A 155 -17.18 -2.99 -16.37
C GLU A 155 -17.19 -2.03 -15.17
N HIS A 156 -16.92 -2.53 -13.96
CA HIS A 156 -16.90 -1.66 -12.78
C HIS A 156 -15.74 -0.66 -12.80
N ALA A 157 -14.57 -1.06 -13.31
CA ALA A 157 -13.42 -0.16 -13.42
C ALA A 157 -13.68 0.96 -14.43
N LEU A 158 -14.19 0.64 -15.62
CA LEU A 158 -14.55 1.65 -16.64
C LEU A 158 -15.62 2.61 -16.09
N TRP A 159 -16.63 2.09 -15.39
CA TRP A 159 -17.63 2.94 -14.75
C TRP A 159 -17.01 3.91 -13.74
N LEU A 160 -16.08 3.45 -12.89
CA LEU A 160 -15.39 4.33 -11.92
C LEU A 160 -14.54 5.39 -12.61
N ILE A 161 -13.82 5.04 -13.69
CA ILE A 161 -13.05 6.02 -14.46
C ILE A 161 -13.99 7.08 -15.04
N GLU A 162 -15.12 6.67 -15.60
CA GLU A 162 -16.06 7.59 -16.24
C GLU A 162 -16.82 8.49 -15.26
N HIS A 163 -17.28 7.94 -14.12
CA HIS A 163 -18.23 8.61 -13.22
C HIS A 163 -17.59 9.11 -11.92
N ALA A 164 -16.47 8.54 -11.51
CA ALA A 164 -15.81 8.83 -10.24
C ALA A 164 -14.27 8.83 -10.36
N PRO A 165 -13.67 9.54 -11.36
CA PRO A 165 -12.24 9.48 -11.68
C PRO A 165 -11.33 9.96 -10.54
N ALA A 166 -11.85 10.77 -9.62
CA ALA A 166 -11.11 11.31 -8.48
C ALA A 166 -11.03 10.33 -7.29
N THR A 167 -11.79 9.24 -7.30
CA THR A 167 -11.70 8.20 -6.24
C THR A 167 -10.34 7.53 -6.30
N LYS A 168 -9.75 7.23 -5.15
CA LYS A 168 -8.42 6.59 -5.11
C LYS A 168 -8.44 5.21 -5.78
N THR A 169 -9.57 4.51 -5.67
CA THR A 169 -9.79 3.17 -6.24
C THR A 169 -9.72 3.20 -7.77
N ALA A 170 -10.17 4.27 -8.43
CA ALA A 170 -10.05 4.38 -9.88
C ALA A 170 -8.58 4.31 -10.34
N GLY A 171 -7.66 4.87 -9.56
CA GLY A 171 -6.21 4.80 -9.82
C GLY A 171 -5.47 3.63 -9.16
N SER A 172 -6.18 2.70 -8.48
CA SER A 172 -5.55 1.63 -7.69
C SER A 172 -5.47 0.30 -8.47
N PRO A 173 -4.70 -0.70 -7.98
CA PRO A 173 -4.61 -2.02 -8.60
C PRO A 173 -5.97 -2.71 -8.81
N GLU A 174 -6.98 -2.39 -7.99
CA GLU A 174 -8.34 -2.90 -8.14
C GLU A 174 -8.99 -2.51 -9.47
N ALA A 175 -8.68 -1.33 -10.03
CA ALA A 175 -9.20 -0.82 -11.31
C ALA A 175 -8.14 -0.72 -12.44
N TYR A 176 -6.94 -1.24 -12.20
CA TYR A 176 -5.80 -1.16 -13.11
C TYR A 176 -5.79 -2.24 -14.20
N PHE A 177 -5.24 -1.95 -15.39
CA PHE A 177 -5.07 -2.92 -16.48
C PHE A 177 -3.68 -2.82 -17.11
N LEU A 178 -3.05 -3.97 -17.36
CA LEU A 178 -1.78 -4.06 -18.07
C LEU A 178 -2.02 -4.43 -19.53
N GLU A 179 -1.41 -3.68 -20.45
CA GLU A 179 -1.52 -3.95 -21.88
C GLU A 179 -1.08 -5.37 -22.24
N ARG A 180 0.00 -5.84 -21.59
CA ARG A 180 0.54 -7.21 -21.79
C ARG A 180 -0.41 -8.33 -21.35
N GLU A 181 -1.38 -8.01 -20.47
CA GLU A 181 -2.32 -8.98 -19.92
C GLU A 181 -3.65 -8.96 -20.68
N ASP A 182 -4.15 -7.76 -21.02
CA ASP A 182 -5.35 -7.56 -21.80
C ASP A 182 -5.31 -6.22 -22.55
N ALA A 183 -4.80 -6.23 -23.78
CA ALA A 183 -4.60 -5.02 -24.58
C ALA A 183 -5.91 -4.30 -24.91
N ALA A 184 -7.01 -5.03 -25.12
CA ALA A 184 -8.30 -4.44 -25.43
C ALA A 184 -8.88 -3.69 -24.24
N ALA A 185 -8.84 -4.29 -23.05
CA ALA A 185 -9.24 -3.65 -21.80
C ALA A 185 -8.38 -2.42 -21.49
N TYR A 186 -7.06 -2.53 -21.68
CA TYR A 186 -6.14 -1.42 -21.48
C TYR A 186 -6.47 -0.23 -22.41
N LEU A 187 -6.69 -0.47 -23.69
CA LEU A 187 -7.03 0.60 -24.66
C LEU A 187 -8.34 1.30 -24.28
N GLN A 188 -9.39 0.56 -23.91
CA GLN A 188 -10.65 1.15 -23.46
C GLN A 188 -10.47 2.05 -22.23
N ALA A 189 -9.77 1.55 -21.20
CA ALA A 189 -9.50 2.34 -19.99
C ALA A 189 -8.59 3.54 -20.27
N SER A 190 -7.63 3.41 -21.18
CA SER A 190 -6.72 4.48 -21.61
C SER A 190 -7.47 5.62 -22.27
N GLU A 191 -8.37 5.31 -23.21
CA GLU A 191 -9.21 6.31 -23.88
C GLU A 191 -10.09 7.08 -22.88
N LEU A 192 -10.71 6.38 -21.93
CA LEU A 192 -11.47 7.03 -20.87
C LEU A 192 -10.60 7.91 -19.98
N TRP A 193 -9.41 7.46 -19.57
CA TRP A 193 -8.52 8.28 -18.75
C TRP A 193 -8.06 9.55 -19.45
N LEU A 194 -7.75 9.48 -20.74
CA LEU A 194 -7.38 10.66 -21.52
C LEU A 194 -8.55 11.65 -21.61
N ASP A 195 -9.77 11.17 -21.86
CA ASP A 195 -10.98 12.00 -21.85
C ASP A 195 -11.22 12.64 -20.46
N GLN A 196 -10.98 11.91 -19.36
CA GLN A 196 -11.09 12.47 -18.00
C GLN A 196 -10.01 13.52 -17.71
N VAL A 197 -8.79 13.34 -18.20
CA VAL A 197 -7.72 14.34 -18.10
C VAL A 197 -8.12 15.62 -18.85
N ASP A 198 -8.69 15.49 -20.05
CA ASP A 198 -9.16 16.63 -20.85
C ASP A 198 -10.34 17.37 -20.20
N LYS A 199 -11.26 16.63 -19.56
CA LYS A 199 -12.40 17.20 -18.82
C LYS A 199 -12.00 17.83 -17.49
N HIS A 200 -10.94 17.34 -16.86
CA HIS A 200 -10.49 17.75 -15.52
C HIS A 200 -9.01 18.14 -15.45
N PRO A 201 -8.53 19.07 -16.30
CA PRO A 201 -7.10 19.38 -16.45
C PRO A 201 -6.50 20.07 -15.21
N HIS A 202 -7.32 20.50 -14.26
CA HIS A 202 -6.91 21.18 -13.04
C HIS A 202 -7.31 20.43 -11.76
N HIS A 203 -7.60 19.12 -11.87
CA HIS A 203 -7.98 18.31 -10.72
C HIS A 203 -6.84 17.32 -10.34
N PRO A 204 -6.01 17.63 -9.32
CA PRO A 204 -4.82 16.83 -8.97
C PRO A 204 -5.10 15.34 -8.78
N ALA A 205 -6.20 14.99 -8.11
CA ALA A 205 -6.56 13.58 -7.90
C ALA A 205 -6.83 12.83 -9.22
N VAL A 206 -7.55 13.44 -10.18
CA VAL A 206 -7.84 12.83 -11.49
C VAL A 206 -6.54 12.64 -12.27
N LEU A 207 -5.70 13.68 -12.33
CA LEU A 207 -4.39 13.60 -12.99
C LEU A 207 -3.49 12.53 -12.36
N GLY A 208 -3.44 12.47 -11.02
CA GLY A 208 -2.66 11.50 -10.27
C GLY A 208 -3.15 10.06 -10.43
N ASN A 209 -4.45 9.85 -10.56
CA ASN A 209 -5.03 8.53 -10.84
C ASN A 209 -4.77 8.09 -12.29
N ALA A 210 -4.93 8.99 -13.26
CA ALA A 210 -4.54 8.74 -14.65
C ALA A 210 -3.03 8.44 -14.75
N ALA A 211 -2.18 9.21 -14.07
CA ALA A 211 -0.75 8.97 -14.00
C ALA A 211 -0.42 7.58 -13.43
N SER A 212 -1.19 7.12 -12.42
CA SER A 212 -1.05 5.79 -11.84
C SER A 212 -1.42 4.69 -12.86
N PHE A 213 -2.45 4.92 -13.68
CA PHE A 213 -2.83 4.01 -14.78
C PHE A 213 -1.73 3.89 -15.86
N PHE A 214 -1.09 5.00 -16.22
CA PHE A 214 -0.03 4.98 -17.23
C PHE A 214 1.33 4.47 -16.72
N LEU A 215 1.54 4.40 -15.40
CA LEU A 215 2.82 4.11 -14.73
C LEU A 215 3.69 3.01 -15.39
N LEU A 216 3.11 1.86 -15.74
CA LEU A 216 3.85 0.71 -16.28
C LEU A 216 3.80 0.57 -17.81
N ASN A 217 2.85 1.23 -18.49
CA ASN A 217 2.66 1.10 -19.94
C ASN A 217 3.13 2.35 -20.70
N ASP A 218 2.92 3.56 -20.15
CA ASP A 218 3.38 4.84 -20.70
C ASP A 218 3.97 5.73 -19.60
N ARG A 219 5.28 5.58 -19.39
CA ARG A 219 6.01 6.32 -18.35
C ARG A 219 6.08 7.82 -18.60
N GLN A 220 6.17 8.24 -19.86
CA GLN A 220 6.29 9.66 -20.18
C GLN A 220 4.98 10.38 -19.85
N GLN A 221 3.84 9.77 -20.21
CA GLN A 221 2.52 10.25 -19.85
C GLN A 221 2.34 10.27 -18.33
N SER A 222 2.73 9.19 -17.65
CA SER A 222 2.69 9.10 -16.18
C SER A 222 3.50 10.22 -15.51
N GLU A 223 4.74 10.46 -15.97
CA GLU A 223 5.62 11.51 -15.45
C GLU A 223 4.99 12.90 -15.62
N SER A 224 4.51 13.21 -16.82
CA SER A 224 3.90 14.51 -17.12
C SER A 224 2.66 14.78 -16.26
N LEU A 225 1.80 13.77 -16.07
CA LEU A 225 0.59 13.91 -15.27
C LEU A 225 0.88 14.07 -13.78
N TYR A 226 1.85 13.33 -13.24
CA TYR A 226 2.28 13.53 -11.84
C TYR A 226 2.93 14.89 -11.60
N GLN A 227 3.77 15.36 -12.53
CA GLN A 227 4.36 16.70 -12.44
C GLN A 227 3.28 17.79 -12.46
N GLU A 228 2.24 17.65 -13.28
CA GLU A 228 1.13 18.59 -13.31
C GLU A 228 0.28 18.52 -12.03
N ALA A 229 0.00 17.32 -11.51
CA ALA A 229 -0.67 17.15 -10.21
C ALA A 229 0.12 17.82 -9.08
N GLN A 230 1.45 17.62 -9.03
CA GLN A 230 2.34 18.26 -8.07
C GLN A 230 2.33 19.78 -8.22
N ARG A 231 2.30 20.31 -9.44
CA ARG A 231 2.25 21.76 -9.69
C ARG A 231 0.96 22.40 -9.19
N LEU A 232 -0.16 21.68 -9.30
CA LEU A 232 -1.48 22.14 -8.85
C LEU A 232 -1.68 21.99 -7.33
N ASP A 233 -0.97 21.04 -6.71
CA ASP A 233 -1.09 20.70 -5.29
C ASP A 233 0.31 20.48 -4.67
N PRO A 234 1.12 21.55 -4.55
CA PRO A 234 2.55 21.45 -4.22
C PRO A 234 2.84 21.07 -2.75
N GLU A 235 1.86 21.24 -1.86
CA GLU A 235 2.00 20.89 -0.44
C GLU A 235 1.72 19.41 -0.18
N ASN A 236 1.13 18.69 -1.14
CA ASN A 236 0.78 17.29 -0.96
C ASN A 236 2.01 16.37 -1.19
N PRO A 237 2.55 15.75 -0.14
CA PRO A 237 3.74 14.90 -0.22
C PRO A 237 3.54 13.64 -1.09
N ALA A 238 2.29 13.25 -1.38
CA ALA A 238 2.01 12.06 -2.17
C ALA A 238 2.51 12.18 -3.61
N TRP A 239 2.54 13.38 -4.19
CA TRP A 239 2.99 13.57 -5.58
C TRP A 239 4.49 13.34 -5.72
N SER A 240 5.29 13.91 -4.83
CA SER A 240 6.74 13.67 -4.79
C SER A 240 7.05 12.20 -4.51
N GLU A 241 6.25 11.54 -3.67
CA GLU A 241 6.40 10.11 -3.40
C GLU A 241 6.14 9.26 -4.67
N ARG A 242 5.05 9.53 -5.40
CA ARG A 242 4.70 8.81 -6.64
C ARG A 242 5.70 9.06 -7.76
N LEU A 243 6.23 10.27 -7.89
CA LEU A 243 7.34 10.57 -8.80
C LEU A 243 8.61 9.79 -8.40
N GLY A 244 8.93 9.73 -7.12
CA GLY A 244 10.04 8.92 -6.61
C GLY A 244 9.89 7.44 -6.97
N GLN A 245 8.68 6.89 -6.81
CA GLN A 245 8.35 5.53 -7.21
C GLN A 245 8.52 5.33 -8.71
N LEU A 246 7.96 6.22 -9.55
CA LEU A 246 8.10 6.17 -11.02
C LEU A 246 9.58 6.16 -11.45
N TYR A 247 10.40 7.05 -10.88
CA TYR A 247 11.83 7.14 -11.18
C TYR A 247 12.64 5.94 -10.69
N SER A 248 12.14 5.22 -9.68
CA SER A 248 12.76 4.00 -9.16
C SER A 248 12.45 2.76 -10.01
N LEU A 249 11.45 2.82 -10.90
CA LEU A 249 11.09 1.67 -11.72
C LEU A 249 12.14 1.42 -12.83
N PRO A 250 12.54 0.16 -13.12
CA PRO A 250 13.56 -0.15 -14.12
C PRO A 250 13.21 0.35 -15.53
N THR A 251 14.10 1.10 -16.18
CA THR A 251 13.91 1.56 -17.56
C THR A 251 14.19 0.43 -18.57
N LYS A 252 13.47 0.43 -19.69
CA LYS A 252 13.74 -0.49 -20.82
C LYS A 252 14.46 0.31 -21.91
N GLY A 253 15.73 0.02 -22.20
CA GLY A 253 16.45 0.59 -23.34
C GLY A 253 17.33 1.81 -23.03
N GLN A 254 17.54 2.68 -24.03
CA GLN A 254 18.43 3.87 -24.00
C GLN A 254 17.87 5.07 -23.22
N ASP A 255 16.97 4.85 -22.28
CA ASP A 255 16.52 5.93 -21.39
C ASP A 255 17.69 6.40 -20.52
N SER A 256 17.57 7.63 -19.97
CA SER A 256 18.57 8.30 -19.13
C SER A 256 19.39 7.34 -18.25
N PRO A 257 20.71 7.59 -18.08
CA PRO A 257 21.57 6.71 -17.28
C PRO A 257 20.91 6.32 -15.94
N PRO A 258 20.97 5.05 -15.52
CA PRO A 258 20.31 4.58 -14.30
C PRO A 258 20.58 5.45 -13.06
N GLU A 259 21.81 5.95 -12.94
CA GLU A 259 22.25 6.86 -11.88
C GLU A 259 21.49 8.20 -11.88
N HIS A 260 21.19 8.75 -13.05
CA HIS A 260 20.43 10.01 -13.17
C HIS A 260 18.99 9.82 -12.67
N ARG A 261 18.32 8.75 -13.12
CA ARG A 261 16.97 8.40 -12.67
C ARG A 261 16.96 8.11 -11.16
N ALA A 262 17.95 7.40 -10.63
CA ALA A 262 18.09 7.16 -9.20
C ALA A 262 18.25 8.47 -8.41
N GLY A 263 19.02 9.43 -8.92
CA GLY A 263 19.14 10.76 -8.34
C GLY A 263 17.82 11.54 -8.33
N GLN A 264 17.02 11.43 -9.40
CA GLN A 264 15.67 12.01 -9.44
C GLN A 264 14.74 11.35 -8.41
N ALA A 265 14.78 10.02 -8.32
CA ALA A 265 13.99 9.26 -7.34
C ALA A 265 14.32 9.71 -5.90
N LEU A 266 15.61 9.74 -5.55
CA LEU A 266 16.08 10.15 -4.24
C LEU A 266 15.63 11.58 -3.88
N ARG A 267 15.71 12.51 -4.83
CA ARG A 267 15.25 13.89 -4.63
C ARG A 267 13.75 13.93 -4.34
N ALA A 268 12.94 13.26 -5.15
CA ALA A 268 11.49 13.24 -5.00
C ALA A 268 11.06 12.61 -3.66
N PHE A 269 11.74 11.54 -3.21
CA PHE A 269 11.48 10.98 -1.88
C PHE A 269 11.85 11.95 -0.74
N ARG A 270 12.97 12.67 -0.84
CA ARG A 270 13.35 13.69 0.15
C ARG A 270 12.34 14.85 0.19
N GLU A 271 11.83 15.27 -0.95
CA GLU A 271 10.79 16.29 -1.03
C GLU A 271 9.49 15.83 -0.36
N SER A 272 9.08 14.58 -0.60
CA SER A 272 7.92 13.97 0.08
C SER A 272 8.11 13.95 1.61
N GLU A 273 9.28 13.51 2.07
CA GLU A 273 9.62 13.50 3.50
C GLU A 273 9.55 14.91 4.09
N SER A 274 10.21 15.88 3.47
CA SER A 274 10.26 17.26 3.96
C SER A 274 8.87 17.88 4.06
N ALA A 275 7.96 17.58 3.12
CA ALA A 275 6.58 18.05 3.17
C ALA A 275 5.80 17.43 4.33
N ARG A 276 5.99 16.13 4.61
CA ARG A 276 5.38 15.45 5.78
C ARG A 276 5.91 15.99 7.11
N GLU A 277 7.20 16.31 7.18
CA GLU A 277 7.79 16.90 8.38
C GLU A 277 7.30 18.34 8.60
N ALA A 278 7.16 19.13 7.55
CA ALA A 278 6.58 20.47 7.63
C ALA A 278 5.12 20.43 8.10
N GLU A 279 4.31 19.49 7.58
CA GLU A 279 2.93 19.25 8.03
C GLU A 279 2.89 18.89 9.53
N ALA A 280 3.76 17.99 9.98
CA ALA A 280 3.85 17.60 11.39
C ALA A 280 4.29 18.76 12.31
N ASN A 281 5.24 19.59 11.87
CA ASN A 281 5.80 20.69 12.66
C ASN A 281 4.89 21.94 12.74
N ASN A 282 3.91 22.07 11.84
CA ASN A 282 2.94 23.17 11.88
C ASN A 282 1.93 23.07 13.04
N GLY A 283 1.89 21.93 13.76
CA GLY A 283 1.12 21.79 14.99
C GLY A 283 1.88 22.31 16.22
N ASN A 284 1.46 23.44 16.78
CA ASN A 284 1.99 24.01 18.04
C ASN A 284 1.64 23.19 19.32
N GLN A 285 1.43 21.89 19.20
CA GLN A 285 1.02 21.02 20.29
C GLN A 285 2.00 19.86 20.45
N GLN A 286 2.14 19.40 21.70
CA GLN A 286 2.88 18.19 22.04
C GLN A 286 2.42 17.04 21.12
N GLU A 287 3.38 16.42 20.41
CA GLU A 287 3.10 15.37 19.42
C GLU A 287 2.20 14.29 20.06
N SER A 288 1.01 14.11 19.50
CA SER A 288 0.11 13.06 19.97
C SER A 288 0.70 11.69 19.64
N GLN A 289 0.35 10.67 20.42
CA GLN A 289 0.78 9.30 20.15
C GLN A 289 0.40 8.83 18.74
N GLU A 290 -0.74 9.30 18.22
CA GLU A 290 -1.19 8.99 16.86
C GLU A 290 -0.36 9.70 15.79
N ALA A 291 -0.01 10.97 15.98
CA ALA A 291 0.86 11.69 15.05
C ALA A 291 2.24 11.01 14.98
N ARG A 292 2.78 10.60 16.13
CA ARG A 292 4.03 9.86 16.21
C ARG A 292 3.96 8.51 15.50
N ALA A 293 2.88 7.75 15.70
CA ALA A 293 2.67 6.48 15.01
C ALA A 293 2.54 6.64 13.48
N ARG A 294 1.86 7.69 13.01
CA ARG A 294 1.78 8.01 11.57
C ARG A 294 3.15 8.34 10.98
N ARG A 295 3.94 9.15 11.69
CA ARG A 295 5.31 9.47 11.29
C ARG A 295 6.18 8.22 11.22
N PHE A 296 6.11 7.36 12.25
CA PHE A 296 6.81 6.08 12.28
C PHE A 296 6.46 5.21 11.05
N VAL A 297 5.17 4.98 10.79
CA VAL A 297 4.72 4.17 9.65
C VAL A 297 5.16 4.76 8.31
N SER A 298 5.07 6.08 8.16
CA SER A 298 5.55 6.78 6.95
C SER A 298 7.06 6.60 6.77
N ARG A 299 7.83 6.76 7.85
CA ARG A 299 9.28 6.65 7.82
C ARG A 299 9.74 5.23 7.49
N MET A 300 9.09 4.23 8.10
CA MET A 300 9.29 2.81 7.81
C MET A 300 8.96 2.42 6.37
N HIS A 301 8.06 3.15 5.70
CA HIS A 301 7.77 2.93 4.29
C HIS A 301 8.80 3.56 3.35
N LEU A 302 9.26 4.78 3.67
CA LEU A 302 10.05 5.60 2.76
C LEU A 302 11.55 5.30 2.83
N LEU A 303 12.09 5.02 4.02
CA LEU A 303 13.52 4.75 4.22
C LEU A 303 14.09 3.65 3.30
N PRO A 304 13.44 2.48 3.10
CA PRO A 304 13.94 1.48 2.17
C PRO A 304 14.07 2.01 0.73
N GLN A 305 13.14 2.87 0.30
CA GLN A 305 13.17 3.43 -1.06
C GLN A 305 14.28 4.47 -1.20
N MET A 306 14.43 5.34 -0.20
CA MET A 306 15.51 6.34 -0.18
C MET A 306 16.89 5.70 -0.12
N ALA A 307 17.06 4.66 0.70
CA ALA A 307 18.31 3.94 0.86
C ALA A 307 18.73 3.27 -0.47
N LYS A 308 17.81 2.56 -1.13
CA LYS A 308 18.05 1.94 -2.45
C LYS A 308 18.35 2.98 -3.54
N ALA A 309 17.56 4.07 -3.60
CA ALA A 309 17.79 5.14 -4.56
C ALA A 309 19.13 5.84 -4.34
N ALA A 310 19.57 6.00 -3.08
CA ALA A 310 20.87 6.56 -2.74
C ALA A 310 22.02 5.66 -3.17
N VAL A 311 21.94 4.33 -2.98
CA VAL A 311 22.94 3.39 -3.52
C VAL A 311 23.03 3.51 -5.04
N ALA A 312 21.88 3.48 -5.73
CA ALA A 312 21.83 3.55 -7.18
C ALA A 312 22.30 4.91 -7.75
N ALA A 313 22.20 5.99 -6.96
CA ALA A 313 22.72 7.31 -7.29
C ALA A 313 24.19 7.52 -6.90
N GLY A 314 24.84 6.55 -6.24
CA GLY A 314 26.22 6.66 -5.75
C GLY A 314 26.38 7.49 -4.46
N GLU A 315 25.28 7.84 -3.79
CA GLU A 315 25.23 8.66 -2.57
C GLU A 315 25.40 7.79 -1.32
N LEU A 316 26.56 7.14 -1.18
CA LEU A 316 26.78 6.05 -0.20
C LEU A 316 26.64 6.47 1.26
N GLU A 317 27.15 7.64 1.64
CA GLU A 317 27.00 8.16 3.01
C GLU A 317 25.51 8.32 3.40
N GLN A 318 24.70 8.76 2.45
CA GLN A 318 23.26 8.94 2.67
C GLN A 318 22.53 7.60 2.69
N ALA A 319 22.92 6.66 1.82
CA ALA A 319 22.39 5.31 1.81
C ALA A 319 22.63 4.60 3.16
N GLU A 320 23.86 4.68 3.69
CA GLU A 320 24.24 4.13 4.99
C GLU A 320 23.41 4.75 6.12
N ARG A 321 23.25 6.08 6.10
CA ARG A 321 22.44 6.79 7.11
C ARG A 321 20.98 6.33 7.10
N TYR A 322 20.35 6.25 5.92
CA TYR A 322 18.96 5.81 5.81
C TYR A 322 18.76 4.34 6.21
N ALA A 323 19.70 3.46 5.84
CA ALA A 323 19.62 2.05 6.22
C ALA A 323 19.85 1.84 7.73
N THR A 324 20.77 2.58 8.33
CA THR A 324 21.02 2.53 9.80
C THR A 324 19.81 3.02 10.58
N GLU A 325 19.17 4.11 10.13
CA GLU A 325 17.92 4.60 10.72
C GLU A 325 16.82 3.54 10.62
N LEU A 326 16.69 2.88 9.45
CA LEU A 326 15.69 1.83 9.23
C LEU A 326 15.87 0.63 10.17
N LEU A 327 17.12 0.20 10.44
CA LEU A 327 17.40 -0.84 11.44
C LEU A 327 17.00 -0.40 12.84
N THR A 328 17.35 0.84 13.21
CA THR A 328 17.01 1.40 14.53
C THR A 328 15.49 1.39 14.75
N LEU A 329 14.72 1.80 13.74
CA LEU A 329 13.25 1.79 13.81
C LEU A 329 12.66 0.37 13.81
N ALA A 330 13.31 -0.58 13.15
CA ALA A 330 12.87 -1.98 13.16
C ALA A 330 13.05 -2.65 14.54
N GLU A 331 14.00 -2.15 15.34
CA GLU A 331 14.29 -2.63 16.70
C GLU A 331 13.54 -1.86 17.80
N ASP A 332 12.87 -0.76 17.47
CA ASP A 332 12.18 0.09 18.44
C ASP A 332 11.09 -0.71 19.19
N GLU A 333 11.24 -0.93 20.49
CA GLU A 333 10.30 -1.71 21.31
C GLU A 333 9.00 -0.95 21.62
N GLU A 334 8.90 0.34 21.28
CA GLU A 334 7.69 1.14 21.46
C GLU A 334 6.55 0.67 20.55
N PHE A 335 6.86 0.14 19.36
CA PHE A 335 5.88 -0.31 18.37
C PHE A 335 5.77 -1.83 18.34
N SER A 336 4.57 -2.35 18.12
CA SER A 336 4.35 -3.79 18.07
C SER A 336 5.02 -4.42 16.83
N PRO A 337 5.42 -5.72 16.87
CA PRO A 337 6.09 -6.36 15.73
C PRO A 337 5.38 -6.21 14.36
N PRO A 338 4.03 -6.29 14.26
CA PRO A 338 3.32 -6.01 13.00
C PRO A 338 3.50 -4.56 12.50
N GLU A 339 3.56 -3.59 13.41
CA GLU A 339 3.78 -2.17 13.08
C GLU A 339 5.21 -1.91 12.62
N ARG A 340 6.19 -2.62 13.22
CA ARG A 340 7.61 -2.53 12.87
C ARG A 340 7.97 -3.11 11.50
N ARG A 341 7.05 -3.80 10.81
CA ARG A 341 7.31 -4.42 9.48
C ARG A 341 8.69 -5.12 9.43
N ASP A 342 9.03 -5.79 10.52
CA ASP A 342 10.40 -6.17 10.90
C ASP A 342 11.18 -6.86 9.77
N GLY A 343 10.57 -7.85 9.10
CA GLY A 343 11.23 -8.60 8.03
C GLY A 343 11.67 -7.75 6.84
N ASN A 344 10.83 -6.84 6.34
CA ASN A 344 11.20 -6.00 5.19
C ASN A 344 12.26 -4.97 5.57
N ALA A 345 12.07 -4.29 6.70
CA ALA A 345 12.97 -3.23 7.14
C ALA A 345 14.38 -3.78 7.39
N ILE A 346 14.49 -4.87 8.14
CA ILE A 346 15.76 -5.54 8.42
C ILE A 346 16.42 -6.04 7.14
N HIS A 347 15.65 -6.68 6.24
CA HIS A 347 16.18 -7.20 4.99
C HIS A 347 16.79 -6.10 4.11
N TYR A 348 16.00 -5.07 3.77
CA TYR A 348 16.45 -4.02 2.86
C TYR A 348 17.55 -3.14 3.47
N ALA A 349 17.51 -2.88 4.77
CA ALA A 349 18.57 -2.11 5.42
C ALA A 349 19.91 -2.85 5.35
N ASN A 350 19.93 -4.14 5.70
CA ASN A 350 21.15 -4.94 5.60
C ASN A 350 21.65 -5.07 4.15
N LEU A 351 20.76 -5.24 3.16
CA LEU A 351 21.16 -5.24 1.76
C LEU A 351 21.87 -3.93 1.35
N VAL A 352 21.31 -2.78 1.74
CA VAL A 352 21.91 -1.47 1.42
C VAL A 352 23.24 -1.28 2.16
N LEU A 353 23.32 -1.63 3.45
CA LEU A 353 24.57 -1.55 4.20
C LEU A 353 25.66 -2.44 3.60
N GLY A 354 25.32 -3.65 3.17
CA GLY A 354 26.27 -4.53 2.50
C GLY A 354 26.72 -3.98 1.13
N GLN A 355 25.82 -3.35 0.39
CA GLN A 355 26.15 -2.65 -0.86
C GLN A 355 27.08 -1.46 -0.64
N CYS A 356 26.87 -0.68 0.43
CA CYS A 356 27.79 0.39 0.83
C CYS A 356 29.16 -0.17 1.25
N ALA A 357 29.18 -1.22 2.08
CA ALA A 357 30.41 -1.87 2.54
C ALA A 357 31.25 -2.39 1.37
N LEU A 358 30.62 -3.09 0.41
CA LEU A 358 31.32 -3.62 -0.76
C LEU A 358 31.94 -2.51 -1.63
N ARG A 359 31.21 -1.41 -1.86
CA ARG A 359 31.71 -0.23 -2.59
C ARG A 359 32.83 0.50 -1.84
N ALA A 360 32.84 0.42 -0.50
CA ALA A 360 33.93 0.92 0.34
C ALA A 360 35.13 -0.03 0.43
N GLY A 361 35.05 -1.22 -0.18
CA GLY A 361 36.09 -2.25 -0.14
C GLY A 361 36.06 -3.16 1.09
N ASP A 362 35.02 -3.06 1.92
CA ASP A 362 34.78 -3.97 3.06
C ASP A 362 33.94 -5.17 2.61
N GLU A 363 34.60 -6.13 1.97
CA GLU A 363 33.97 -7.34 1.47
C GLU A 363 33.46 -8.25 2.60
N GLU A 364 34.20 -8.34 3.72
CA GLU A 364 33.78 -9.12 4.88
C GLU A 364 32.52 -8.54 5.52
N GLY A 365 32.44 -7.22 5.67
CA GLY A 365 31.23 -6.53 6.09
C GLY A 365 30.06 -6.80 5.16
N ALA A 366 30.27 -6.71 3.84
CA ALA A 366 29.24 -7.00 2.84
C ALA A 366 28.66 -8.43 2.98
N LYS A 367 29.52 -9.43 3.20
CA LYS A 367 29.11 -10.83 3.45
C LYS A 367 28.28 -10.95 4.72
N GLN A 368 28.70 -10.31 5.82
CA GLN A 368 27.96 -10.33 7.08
C GLN A 368 26.57 -9.70 6.94
N TYR A 369 26.49 -8.56 6.24
CA TYR A 369 25.22 -7.90 5.97
C TYR A 369 24.30 -8.74 5.08
N LEU A 370 24.81 -9.41 4.04
CA LEU A 370 24.00 -10.33 3.23
C LEU A 370 23.36 -11.42 4.10
N LEU A 371 24.15 -12.08 4.95
CA LEU A 371 23.65 -13.13 5.84
C LEU A 371 22.65 -12.59 6.86
N ALA A 372 22.90 -11.41 7.44
CA ALA A 372 21.96 -10.74 8.34
C ALA A 372 20.61 -10.46 7.65
N SER A 373 20.63 -10.05 6.36
CA SER A 373 19.41 -9.82 5.57
C SER A 373 18.58 -11.09 5.36
N GLY A 374 19.19 -12.27 5.39
CA GLY A 374 18.52 -13.57 5.26
C GLY A 374 18.01 -14.15 6.59
N ARG A 375 18.55 -13.70 7.73
CA ARG A 375 18.19 -14.19 9.08
C ARG A 375 16.91 -13.54 9.63
N ILE A 376 15.86 -13.57 8.82
CA ILE A 376 14.54 -13.04 9.14
C ILE A 376 13.48 -14.13 9.04
N LYS A 377 12.31 -13.90 9.64
CA LYS A 377 11.15 -14.81 9.50
C LYS A 377 10.44 -14.67 8.14
N GLY A 378 10.77 -13.63 7.37
CA GLY A 378 10.06 -13.23 6.17
C GLY A 378 9.05 -12.10 6.40
N SER A 379 8.34 -11.75 5.34
CA SER A 379 7.24 -10.78 5.32
C SER A 379 6.25 -11.17 4.24
N PRO A 380 5.00 -10.65 4.20
CA PRO A 380 4.09 -10.93 3.10
C PRO A 380 4.70 -10.68 1.71
N ASN A 381 5.54 -9.64 1.57
CA ASN A 381 6.22 -9.34 0.30
C ASN A 381 7.33 -10.34 0.00
N LEU A 382 8.22 -10.60 0.96
CA LEU A 382 9.39 -11.47 0.78
C LEU A 382 9.00 -12.94 0.62
N CYS A 383 7.93 -13.38 1.28
CA CYS A 383 7.39 -14.72 1.12
C CYS A 383 6.71 -14.92 -0.25
N SER A 384 6.26 -13.83 -0.89
CA SER A 384 5.59 -13.87 -2.20
C SER A 384 6.57 -13.63 -3.35
N PHE A 385 7.03 -12.39 -3.54
CA PHE A 385 7.91 -12.03 -4.65
C PHE A 385 9.32 -12.58 -4.48
N GLY A 386 9.77 -12.71 -3.23
CA GLY A 386 11.12 -13.15 -2.90
C GLY A 386 12.00 -12.02 -2.41
N PRO A 387 13.24 -12.33 -1.99
CA PRO A 387 14.20 -11.32 -1.59
C PRO A 387 14.82 -10.60 -2.80
N ASN A 388 15.42 -9.44 -2.54
CA ASN A 388 16.21 -8.75 -3.55
C ASN A 388 17.64 -9.34 -3.60
N MET A 389 18.12 -9.61 -4.81
CA MET A 389 19.38 -10.30 -5.09
C MET A 389 20.53 -9.37 -5.52
N SER A 390 20.37 -8.04 -5.42
CA SER A 390 21.38 -7.08 -5.87
C SER A 390 22.73 -7.26 -5.17
N LEU A 391 22.73 -7.39 -3.84
CA LEU A 391 23.96 -7.62 -3.06
C LEU A 391 24.55 -9.01 -3.34
N ALA A 392 23.71 -10.03 -3.46
CA ALA A 392 24.15 -11.38 -3.80
C ALA A 392 24.86 -11.40 -5.17
N LYS A 393 24.27 -10.72 -6.16
CA LYS A 393 24.88 -10.55 -7.49
C LYS A 393 26.23 -9.83 -7.40
N GLU A 394 26.30 -8.69 -6.70
CA GLU A 394 27.55 -7.91 -6.57
C GLU A 394 28.66 -8.77 -5.90
N LEU A 395 28.33 -9.56 -4.87
CA LEU A 395 29.28 -10.47 -4.22
C LEU A 395 29.76 -11.60 -5.14
N LEU A 396 28.87 -12.18 -5.96
CA LEU A 396 29.28 -13.18 -6.95
C LEU A 396 30.22 -12.58 -8.01
N GLU A 397 29.95 -11.35 -8.46
CA GLU A 397 30.82 -10.63 -9.41
C GLU A 397 32.19 -10.29 -8.81
N HIS A 398 32.29 -10.20 -7.48
CA HIS A 398 33.54 -10.09 -6.73
C HIS A 398 34.22 -11.42 -6.42
N GLY A 399 33.62 -12.56 -6.80
CA GLY A 399 34.19 -13.89 -6.58
C GLY A 399 33.90 -14.50 -5.21
N GLU A 400 32.83 -14.06 -4.53
CA GLU A 400 32.46 -14.50 -3.18
C GLU A 400 31.20 -15.41 -3.16
N PRO A 401 31.27 -16.68 -3.62
CA PRO A 401 30.11 -17.56 -3.69
C PRO A 401 29.66 -18.12 -2.34
N THR A 402 30.57 -18.25 -1.37
CA THR A 402 30.31 -18.96 -0.11
C THR A 402 29.17 -18.31 0.70
N ALA A 403 29.25 -16.99 0.90
CA ALA A 403 28.22 -16.26 1.64
C ALA A 403 26.89 -16.23 0.88
N VAL A 404 26.92 -16.20 -0.46
CA VAL A 404 25.73 -16.21 -1.30
C VAL A 404 24.99 -17.54 -1.24
N LEU A 405 25.72 -18.65 -1.24
CA LEU A 405 25.13 -19.98 -1.05
C LEU A 405 24.49 -20.15 0.34
N GLU A 406 25.14 -19.68 1.41
CA GLU A 406 24.54 -19.68 2.76
C GLU A 406 23.28 -18.78 2.80
N TYR A 407 23.33 -17.64 2.12
CA TYR A 407 22.20 -16.74 2.01
C TYR A 407 20.99 -17.38 1.30
N PHE A 408 21.20 -18.15 0.23
CA PHE A 408 20.11 -18.88 -0.43
C PHE A 408 19.45 -19.91 0.50
N GLU A 409 20.23 -20.60 1.33
CA GLU A 409 19.68 -21.51 2.34
C GLU A 409 18.86 -20.79 3.41
N LEU A 410 19.29 -19.60 3.84
CA LEU A 410 18.48 -18.74 4.71
C LEU A 410 17.17 -18.33 4.05
N CYS A 411 17.20 -18.00 2.75
CA CYS A 411 16.02 -17.61 1.98
C CYS A 411 14.95 -18.71 1.91
N ARG A 412 15.34 -20.00 1.93
CA ARG A 412 14.38 -21.11 1.99
C ARG A 412 13.44 -21.03 3.21
N GLY A 413 13.91 -20.42 4.30
CA GLY A 413 13.12 -20.27 5.53
C GLY A 413 11.83 -19.48 5.32
N PHE A 414 11.83 -18.52 4.38
CA PHE A 414 10.68 -17.66 4.11
C PHE A 414 10.15 -17.73 2.68
N TRP A 415 10.96 -18.06 1.67
CA TRP A 415 10.56 -18.06 0.25
C TRP A 415 10.15 -19.45 -0.27
N LYS A 416 9.20 -20.08 0.44
CA LYS A 416 8.86 -21.52 0.32
C LYS A 416 8.27 -21.94 -1.03
N SER A 417 7.59 -21.05 -1.75
CA SER A 417 6.95 -21.38 -3.03
C SER A 417 7.90 -21.36 -4.23
N HIS A 418 9.19 -21.04 -4.00
CA HIS A 418 10.18 -20.85 -5.07
C HIS A 418 11.48 -21.64 -4.78
N GLU A 419 11.39 -22.74 -4.03
CA GLU A 419 12.53 -23.60 -3.70
C GLU A 419 13.28 -24.11 -4.96
N ALA A 420 12.54 -24.46 -6.01
CA ALA A 420 13.15 -24.88 -7.28
C ALA A 420 13.97 -23.76 -7.96
N GLN A 421 13.58 -22.50 -7.79
CA GLN A 421 14.34 -21.35 -8.30
C GLN A 421 15.64 -21.18 -7.51
N LEU A 422 15.58 -21.35 -6.18
CA LEU A 422 16.76 -21.33 -5.32
C LEU A 422 17.71 -22.49 -5.65
N ASP A 423 17.18 -23.69 -5.87
CA ASP A 423 17.97 -24.87 -6.27
C ASP A 423 18.74 -24.60 -7.57
N GLN A 424 18.07 -24.04 -8.57
CA GLN A 424 18.70 -23.67 -9.83
C GLN A 424 19.84 -22.65 -9.63
N TRP A 425 19.59 -21.58 -8.87
CA TRP A 425 20.60 -20.55 -8.61
C TRP A 425 21.79 -21.11 -7.82
N ILE A 426 21.56 -22.04 -6.89
CA ILE A 426 22.62 -22.73 -6.16
C ILE A 426 23.50 -23.53 -7.13
N GLU A 427 22.91 -24.30 -8.04
CA GLU A 427 23.67 -25.09 -9.03
C GLU A 427 24.51 -24.19 -9.96
N GLU A 428 23.95 -23.07 -10.43
CA GLU A 428 24.65 -22.08 -11.26
C GLU A 428 25.85 -21.49 -10.50
N VAL A 429 25.67 -21.04 -9.25
CA VAL A 429 26.76 -20.52 -8.42
C VAL A 429 27.83 -21.57 -8.14
N GLN A 430 27.46 -22.83 -7.92
CA GLN A 430 28.42 -23.92 -7.74
C GLN A 430 29.26 -24.22 -9.00
N ARG A 431 28.75 -23.90 -10.19
CA ARG A 431 29.51 -23.94 -11.45
C ARG A 431 30.39 -22.70 -11.67
N GLY A 432 30.35 -21.73 -10.77
CA GLY A 432 31.05 -20.45 -10.91
C GLY A 432 30.33 -19.46 -11.83
N GLU A 433 29.03 -19.65 -12.07
CA GLU A 433 28.19 -18.77 -12.87
C GLU A 433 27.49 -17.74 -11.97
N VAL A 434 27.17 -16.56 -12.51
CA VAL A 434 26.29 -15.59 -11.85
C VAL A 434 24.88 -15.83 -12.37
N PRO A 435 23.91 -16.22 -11.52
CA PRO A 435 22.54 -16.45 -11.96
C PRO A 435 21.88 -15.23 -12.60
N ASP A 436 20.96 -15.49 -13.53
CA ASP A 436 20.00 -14.47 -13.94
C ASP A 436 18.90 -14.36 -12.87
N PHE A 437 19.05 -13.35 -12.02
CA PHE A 437 18.10 -13.05 -10.95
C PHE A 437 16.83 -12.33 -11.44
N GLY A 438 16.77 -11.90 -12.70
CA GLY A 438 15.59 -11.27 -13.29
C GLY A 438 14.99 -10.16 -12.43
N ALA A 439 13.71 -10.30 -12.09
CA ALA A 439 12.96 -9.30 -11.32
C ALA A 439 13.50 -9.10 -9.89
N ASN A 440 14.20 -10.09 -9.31
CA ASN A 440 14.77 -9.99 -7.96
C ASN A 440 15.87 -8.91 -7.85
N LEU A 441 16.32 -8.31 -8.95
CA LEU A 441 17.25 -7.18 -8.92
C LEU A 441 16.56 -5.82 -8.78
N SER A 442 15.22 -5.76 -8.92
CA SER A 442 14.49 -4.50 -9.14
C SER A 442 13.66 -4.00 -7.96
N TYR A 443 13.17 -4.86 -7.05
CA TYR A 443 12.16 -4.49 -6.05
C TYR A 443 12.66 -4.32 -4.62
#